data_AF-A0A2T2NA21-F1
#
_entry.id   AF-A0A2T2NA21-F1
#
_cell.length_a   1.000
_cell.length_b   1.000
_cell.length_c   1.000
_cell.angle_alpha   90.00
_cell.angle_beta   90.00
_cell.angle_gamma   90.00
#
_symmetry.space_group_name_H-M   'P 1'
#
loop_
_entity.id
_entity.type
_entity.pdbx_description
1 polymer ?
#
loop_
_entity_poly.entity_id
_entity_poly.type
_entity_poly.pdbx_seq_one_letter_code
_entity_poly.pdbx_strand_id
1 'polypeptide(L)'
;MFNFIRQALGPRRLSATQSISSQATLGEFSVIVGKGSEEKTITIPNAARKACSFIREVLVNGAKIPNADPVIFQTIMDSLDPGSLFDKMRASTPNPLERLLSGSGNDQLLNFVKGWHIAHGLGLIDLQNRIVDMYRELYQQYLHDRLYIVPTPEVFEYLHDRVGHHSPAEKFLIDFYGGLYRYCDPSAVKELLPLPDEIAQPIIERWESTAQLGASADRIVRNSLRFKMDKSDRIVRHGTLAVVPPTESRSASPAIQPAESVQSKRTRTMSEPILTSLLSKSPSSRKNRVRISVPGIESVNGQREVLVEPTLVPKLMKSTGAESIKPP
;
A
#
# COMPACT_ATOMS: atom_id res chain seq x y z
N MET A 1 -12.30 29.97 -36.18
CA MET A 1 -13.51 29.59 -35.40
C MET A 1 -13.07 29.15 -34.00
N PHE A 2 -12.40 30.03 -33.29
CA PHE A 2 -11.77 29.80 -31.98
C PHE A 2 -12.09 31.02 -31.13
N ASN A 3 -13.00 30.89 -30.15
CA ASN A 3 -13.20 31.85 -29.04
C ASN A 3 -14.28 31.40 -28.02
N PHE A 4 -14.45 30.09 -27.76
CA PHE A 4 -15.54 29.63 -26.86
C PHE A 4 -15.15 28.70 -25.70
N ILE A 5 -13.86 28.44 -25.45
CA ILE A 5 -13.43 27.61 -24.30
C ILE A 5 -12.36 28.34 -23.47
N ARG A 6 -12.66 29.56 -23.04
CA ARG A 6 -11.82 30.27 -22.05
C ARG A 6 -12.62 30.97 -20.94
N GLN A 7 -13.92 30.70 -20.82
CA GLN A 7 -14.80 31.35 -19.82
C GLN A 7 -15.62 30.39 -18.94
N ALA A 8 -15.28 29.10 -18.88
CA ALA A 8 -15.94 28.16 -17.95
C ALA A 8 -15.15 27.90 -16.65
N LEU A 9 -13.99 28.54 -16.45
CA LEU A 9 -13.16 28.38 -15.26
C LEU A 9 -12.93 29.73 -14.60
N GLY A 10 -13.98 30.25 -13.95
CA GLY A 10 -13.81 31.24 -12.89
C GLY A 10 -12.98 30.66 -11.73
N PRO A 11 -12.39 31.49 -10.86
CA PRO A 11 -11.61 31.02 -9.73
C PRO A 11 -12.54 30.28 -8.77
N ARG A 12 -12.57 28.95 -8.85
CA ARG A 12 -13.14 28.12 -7.80
C ARG A 12 -12.26 28.35 -6.58
N ARG A 13 -12.73 29.20 -5.67
CA ARG A 13 -12.31 29.16 -4.27
C ARG A 13 -12.47 27.72 -3.83
N LEU A 14 -11.35 27.03 -3.68
CA LEU A 14 -11.27 25.78 -2.94
C LEU A 14 -11.67 26.16 -1.51
N SER A 15 -12.96 26.04 -1.20
CA SER A 15 -13.43 26.03 0.16
C SER A 15 -12.75 24.84 0.81
N ALA A 16 -11.66 25.10 1.51
CA ALA A 16 -11.00 24.19 2.40
C ALA A 16 -12.04 23.73 3.43
N THR A 17 -12.67 22.59 3.17
CA THR A 17 -13.33 21.81 4.21
C THR A 17 -12.22 21.07 4.94
N GLN A 18 -11.42 21.83 5.69
CA GLN A 18 -10.66 21.29 6.80
C GLN A 18 -11.68 20.82 7.83
N SER A 19 -12.08 19.55 7.73
CA SER A 19 -12.69 18.85 8.86
C SER A 19 -11.58 18.60 9.87
N ILE A 20 -11.28 19.62 10.68
CA ILE A 20 -10.58 19.44 11.95
C ILE A 20 -11.65 18.96 12.92
N SER A 21 -12.00 17.68 12.84
CA SER A 21 -12.78 17.03 13.90
C SER A 21 -11.81 16.51 14.95
N SER A 22 -11.43 17.40 15.87
CA SER A 22 -10.72 17.05 17.10
C SER A 22 -11.70 16.45 18.11
N GLN A 23 -12.28 15.30 17.78
CA GLN A 23 -12.89 14.41 18.75
C GLN A 23 -12.35 13.02 18.48
N ALA A 24 -11.21 12.72 19.09
CA ALA A 24 -10.69 11.36 19.16
C ALA A 24 -11.75 10.50 19.84
N THR A 25 -12.54 9.79 19.04
CA THR A 25 -13.39 8.73 19.55
C THR A 25 -12.46 7.69 20.19
N LEU A 26 -12.72 7.32 21.45
CA LEU A 26 -11.94 6.31 22.14
C LEU A 26 -11.93 5.02 21.28
N GLY A 27 -10.80 4.72 20.65
CA GLY A 27 -10.61 3.52 19.81
C GLY A 27 -10.25 3.78 18.33
N GLU A 28 -10.14 5.02 17.89
CA GLU A 28 -9.74 5.33 16.51
C GLU A 28 -8.24 5.04 16.27
N PHE A 29 -7.95 4.14 15.31
CA PHE A 29 -6.58 3.79 14.94
C PHE A 29 -6.06 4.78 13.91
N SER A 30 -5.02 5.53 14.24
CA SER A 30 -4.42 6.56 13.39
C SER A 30 -2.91 6.38 13.26
N VAL A 31 -2.35 6.93 12.20
CA VAL A 31 -0.90 6.98 11.92
C VAL A 31 -0.53 8.37 11.43
N ILE A 32 0.73 8.76 11.54
CA ILE A 32 1.24 10.04 11.06
C ILE A 32 2.01 9.78 9.77
N VAL A 33 1.66 10.44 8.67
CA VAL A 33 2.26 10.20 7.35
C VAL A 33 2.87 11.49 6.81
N GLY A 34 4.02 11.39 6.16
CA GLY A 34 4.78 12.54 5.64
C GLY A 34 5.95 12.94 6.54
N LYS A 35 6.71 13.95 6.12
CA LYS A 35 7.94 14.39 6.80
C LYS A 35 7.88 15.88 7.11
N GLY A 36 8.27 16.27 8.32
CA GLY A 36 8.43 17.68 8.68
C GLY A 36 7.10 18.43 8.63
N SER A 37 7.04 19.55 7.89
CA SER A 37 5.85 20.39 7.76
C SER A 37 4.68 19.74 7.01
N GLU A 38 4.91 18.62 6.32
CA GLU A 38 3.90 17.91 5.55
C GLU A 38 3.28 16.73 6.31
N GLU A 39 3.66 16.51 7.57
CA GLU A 39 3.08 15.46 8.41
C GLU A 39 1.56 15.64 8.56
N LYS A 40 0.79 14.58 8.30
CA LYS A 40 -0.66 14.51 8.54
C LYS A 40 -1.02 13.26 9.32
N THR A 41 -1.87 13.43 10.32
CA THR A 41 -2.50 12.31 11.02
C THR A 41 -3.63 11.76 10.16
N ILE A 42 -3.55 10.47 9.84
CA ILE A 42 -4.49 9.74 9.01
C ILE A 42 -5.15 8.65 9.85
N THR A 43 -6.47 8.71 9.95
CA THR A 43 -7.25 7.60 10.51
C THR A 43 -7.27 6.45 9.53
N ILE A 44 -6.96 5.24 10.01
CA ILE A 44 -7.01 4.03 9.21
C ILE A 44 -8.37 3.36 9.41
N PRO A 45 -9.19 3.22 8.34
CA PRO A 45 -10.44 2.51 8.42
C PRO A 45 -10.24 1.07 8.90
N ASN A 46 -11.14 0.57 9.75
CA ASN A 46 -11.08 -0.82 10.22
C ASN A 46 -11.10 -1.82 9.07
N ALA A 47 -11.79 -1.48 7.97
CA ALA A 47 -11.82 -2.33 6.80
C ALA A 47 -10.46 -2.40 6.08
N ALA A 48 -9.72 -1.29 5.98
CA ALA A 48 -8.35 -1.29 5.45
C ALA A 48 -7.42 -2.16 6.31
N ARG A 49 -7.58 -2.12 7.65
CA ARG A 49 -6.85 -3.02 8.57
C ARG A 49 -7.18 -4.50 8.35
N LYS A 50 -8.43 -4.82 7.97
CA LYS A 50 -8.84 -6.20 7.67
C LYS A 50 -8.31 -6.66 6.31
N ALA A 51 -8.30 -5.77 5.32
CA ALA A 51 -7.91 -6.06 3.95
C ALA A 51 -6.38 -6.18 3.77
N CYS A 52 -5.59 -5.47 4.57
CA CYS A 52 -4.13 -5.42 4.44
C CYS A 52 -3.43 -6.00 5.68
N SER A 53 -2.71 -7.11 5.51
CA SER A 53 -1.94 -7.74 6.59
C SER A 53 -0.83 -6.84 7.13
N PHE A 54 -0.16 -6.08 6.27
CA PHE A 54 0.89 -5.13 6.69
C PHE A 54 0.35 -4.12 7.70
N ILE A 55 -0.81 -3.50 7.41
CA ILE A 55 -1.45 -2.56 8.33
C ILE A 55 -1.80 -3.24 9.66
N ARG A 56 -2.30 -4.47 9.62
CA ARG A 56 -2.71 -5.21 10.81
C ARG A 56 -1.53 -5.62 11.69
N GLU A 57 -0.41 -6.01 11.08
CA GLU A 57 0.69 -6.70 11.74
C GLU A 57 1.89 -5.78 12.04
N VAL A 58 2.09 -4.74 11.24
CA VAL A 58 3.26 -3.86 11.32
C VAL A 58 2.92 -2.48 11.89
N LEU A 59 1.77 -1.91 11.50
CA LEU A 59 1.39 -0.58 11.98
C LEU A 59 0.82 -0.67 13.40
N VAL A 60 1.27 0.27 14.23
CA VAL A 60 0.72 0.51 15.58
C VAL A 60 0.08 1.89 15.61
N ASN A 61 -0.86 2.10 16.53
CA ASN A 61 -1.52 3.39 16.67
C ASN A 61 -0.49 4.49 17.00
N GLY A 62 -0.53 5.60 16.28
CA GLY A 62 0.44 6.70 16.40
C GLY A 62 1.78 6.46 15.70
N ALA A 63 1.97 5.36 14.97
CA ALA A 63 3.19 5.14 14.18
C ALA A 63 3.38 6.23 13.12
N LYS A 64 4.64 6.54 12.80
CA LYS A 64 5.01 7.48 11.73
C LYS A 64 5.46 6.76 10.46
N ILE A 65 5.10 7.30 9.29
CA ILE A 65 5.49 6.84 7.97
C ILE A 65 6.07 8.02 7.17
N PRO A 66 7.35 8.38 7.39
CA PRO A 66 7.92 9.61 6.86
C PRO A 66 8.22 9.59 5.35
N ASN A 67 8.28 8.41 4.73
CA ASN A 67 8.63 8.27 3.32
C ASN A 67 7.41 8.14 2.38
N ALA A 68 6.19 8.39 2.87
CA ALA A 68 4.97 8.36 2.06
C ALA A 68 4.35 9.75 1.96
N ASP A 69 3.78 10.05 0.79
CA ASP A 69 2.97 11.23 0.58
C ASP A 69 1.62 11.06 1.31
N PRO A 70 1.23 11.96 2.22
CA PRO A 70 0.02 11.78 3.03
C PRO A 70 -1.27 11.82 2.21
N VAL A 71 -1.32 12.60 1.12
CA VAL A 71 -2.52 12.70 0.27
C VAL A 71 -2.70 11.41 -0.52
N ILE A 72 -1.62 10.88 -1.07
CA ILE A 72 -1.65 9.62 -1.81
C ILE A 72 -1.91 8.44 -0.87
N PHE A 73 -1.32 8.45 0.32
CA PHE A 73 -1.57 7.41 1.34
C PHE A 73 -3.05 7.39 1.75
N GLN A 74 -3.64 8.56 2.04
CA GLN A 74 -5.07 8.65 2.35
C GLN A 74 -5.92 8.13 1.18
N THR A 75 -5.59 8.49 -0.05
CA THR A 75 -6.29 8.03 -1.25
C THR A 75 -6.30 6.49 -1.37
N ILE A 76 -5.17 5.85 -1.02
CA ILE A 76 -5.07 4.39 -0.99
C ILE A 76 -5.90 3.82 0.16
N MET A 77 -5.84 4.39 1.36
CA MET A 77 -6.67 3.94 2.49
C MET A 77 -8.17 4.00 2.17
N ASP A 78 -8.62 5.11 1.57
CA ASP A 78 -10.01 5.31 1.12
C ASP A 78 -10.42 4.24 0.09
N SER A 79 -9.49 3.82 -0.78
CA SER A 79 -9.76 2.79 -1.79
C SER A 79 -9.93 1.38 -1.20
N LEU A 80 -9.36 1.12 -0.02
CA LEU A 80 -9.42 -0.16 0.67
C LEU A 80 -10.66 -0.31 1.56
N ASP A 81 -11.46 0.75 1.71
CA ASP A 81 -12.71 0.68 2.47
C ASP A 81 -13.86 0.17 1.58
N PRO A 82 -14.36 -1.07 1.78
CA PRO A 82 -15.49 -1.62 1.05
C PRO A 82 -16.82 -0.96 1.46
N GLY A 83 -16.89 -0.20 2.55
CA GLY A 83 -18.05 0.66 2.83
C GLY A 83 -18.29 1.64 1.68
N SER A 84 -17.20 2.13 1.08
CA SER A 84 -17.26 2.93 -0.15
C SER A 84 -17.77 2.16 -1.37
N LEU A 85 -17.72 0.81 -1.40
CA LEU A 85 -18.24 0.02 -2.53
C LEU A 85 -19.77 -0.03 -2.55
N PHE A 86 -20.41 -0.14 -1.38
CA PHE A 86 -21.87 -0.03 -1.29
C PHE A 86 -22.35 1.39 -1.57
N ASP A 87 -21.60 2.41 -1.15
CA ASP A 87 -21.85 3.79 -1.55
C ASP A 87 -21.62 4.03 -3.05
N LYS A 88 -20.65 3.34 -3.69
CA LYS A 88 -20.43 3.37 -5.15
C LYS A 88 -21.59 2.77 -5.94
N MET A 89 -22.37 1.85 -5.37
CA MET A 89 -23.63 1.39 -6.00
C MET A 89 -24.71 2.47 -6.00
N ARG A 90 -24.59 3.52 -5.16
CA ARG A 90 -25.37 4.76 -5.30
C ARG A 90 -24.71 5.70 -6.30
N ALA A 91 -24.57 5.25 -7.55
CA ALA A 91 -24.38 5.97 -8.83
C ALA A 91 -23.47 7.24 -8.94
N SER A 92 -22.83 7.73 -7.88
CA SER A 92 -22.27 9.10 -7.87
C SER A 92 -20.99 9.26 -7.06
N THR A 93 -20.49 8.20 -6.40
CA THR A 93 -19.25 8.31 -5.61
C THR A 93 -18.05 7.91 -6.48
N PRO A 94 -17.20 8.86 -6.91
CA PRO A 94 -16.04 8.57 -7.74
C PRO A 94 -15.10 7.60 -7.02
N ASN A 95 -14.44 6.72 -7.78
CA ASN A 95 -13.45 5.80 -7.23
C ASN A 95 -12.33 6.63 -6.60
N PRO A 96 -11.99 6.46 -5.30
CA PRO A 96 -10.97 7.27 -4.65
C PRO A 96 -9.63 7.28 -5.41
N LEU A 97 -9.27 6.16 -6.05
CA LEU A 97 -8.04 6.06 -6.84
C LEU A 97 -8.01 7.02 -8.04
N GLU A 98 -9.15 7.48 -8.56
CA GLU A 98 -9.19 8.50 -9.61
C GLU A 98 -8.53 9.82 -9.15
N ARG A 99 -8.45 10.07 -7.84
CA ARG A 99 -7.70 11.20 -7.31
C ARG A 99 -6.21 11.13 -7.65
N LEU A 100 -5.64 9.95 -7.92
CA LEU A 100 -4.26 9.81 -8.40
C LEU A 100 -4.08 10.46 -9.78
N LEU A 101 -5.11 10.41 -10.61
CA LEU A 101 -5.14 11.06 -11.93
C LEU A 101 -5.35 12.58 -11.83
N SER A 102 -5.47 13.15 -10.62
CA SER A 102 -5.54 14.60 -10.44
C SER A 102 -4.19 15.25 -10.77
N GLY A 103 -4.23 16.48 -11.26
CA GLY A 103 -3.05 17.22 -11.72
C GLY A 103 -2.94 17.22 -13.25
N SER A 104 -1.79 17.62 -13.77
CA SER A 104 -1.51 17.64 -15.21
C SER A 104 -0.08 17.23 -15.51
N GLY A 105 0.13 16.48 -16.60
CA GLY A 105 1.48 16.13 -17.06
C GLY A 105 2.26 15.33 -16.02
N ASN A 106 3.45 15.82 -15.65
CA ASN A 106 4.34 15.13 -14.71
C ASN A 106 3.76 14.97 -13.30
N ASP A 107 2.88 15.86 -12.84
CA ASP A 107 2.25 15.71 -11.52
C ASP A 107 1.42 14.43 -11.43
N GLN A 108 0.72 14.08 -12.52
CA GLN A 108 -0.04 12.84 -12.60
C GLN A 108 0.89 11.63 -12.56
N LEU A 109 2.02 11.68 -13.27
CA LEU A 109 3.01 10.59 -13.27
C LEU A 109 3.78 10.49 -11.94
N LEU A 110 3.96 11.59 -11.23
CA LEU A 110 4.47 11.59 -9.87
C LEU A 110 3.48 10.94 -8.90
N ASN A 111 2.18 11.21 -9.05
CA ASN A 111 1.13 10.53 -8.29
C ASN A 111 1.07 9.03 -8.59
N PHE A 112 1.33 8.63 -9.85
CA PHE A 112 1.46 7.22 -10.23
C PHE A 112 2.55 6.53 -9.41
N VAL A 113 3.77 7.08 -9.42
CA VAL A 113 4.91 6.44 -8.73
C VAL A 113 4.75 6.46 -7.21
N LYS A 114 4.23 7.54 -6.64
CA LYS A 114 3.90 7.62 -5.20
C LYS A 114 2.85 6.57 -4.82
N GLY A 115 1.79 6.45 -5.63
CA GLY A 115 0.71 5.50 -5.38
C GLY A 115 1.19 4.05 -5.52
N TRP A 116 1.98 3.78 -6.55
CA TRP A 116 2.57 2.46 -6.80
C TRP A 116 3.55 2.07 -5.69
N HIS A 117 4.41 2.99 -5.23
CA HIS A 117 5.32 2.78 -4.09
C HIS A 117 4.56 2.46 -2.81
N ILE A 118 3.50 3.21 -2.47
CA ILE A 118 2.72 2.93 -1.25
C ILE A 118 2.03 1.56 -1.37
N ALA A 119 1.43 1.25 -2.52
CA ALA A 119 0.84 -0.07 -2.75
C ALA A 119 1.87 -1.20 -2.64
N HIS A 120 3.08 -0.98 -3.16
CA HIS A 120 4.21 -1.89 -3.04
C HIS A 120 4.62 -2.12 -1.58
N GLY A 121 4.83 -1.05 -0.81
CA GLY A 121 5.23 -1.13 0.58
C GLY A 121 4.15 -1.72 1.51
N LEU A 122 2.88 -1.64 1.12
CA LEU A 122 1.76 -2.33 1.78
C LEU A 122 1.59 -3.80 1.34
N GLY A 123 2.34 -4.25 0.34
CA GLY A 123 2.23 -5.61 -0.23
C GLY A 123 0.93 -5.84 -1.02
N LEU A 124 0.34 -4.79 -1.57
CA LEU A 124 -0.93 -4.83 -2.28
C LEU A 124 -0.72 -4.98 -3.80
N ILE A 125 -0.31 -6.18 -4.22
CA ILE A 125 0.01 -6.51 -5.62
C ILE A 125 -1.16 -6.17 -6.57
N ASP A 126 -2.38 -6.56 -6.20
CA ASP A 126 -3.57 -6.31 -7.03
C ASP A 126 -3.83 -4.81 -7.20
N LEU A 127 -3.51 -4.01 -6.17
CA LEU A 127 -3.63 -2.55 -6.24
C LEU A 127 -2.54 -1.94 -7.14
N GLN A 128 -1.28 -2.41 -7.06
CA GLN A 128 -0.21 -1.98 -7.97
C GLN A 128 -0.62 -2.22 -9.43
N ASN A 129 -1.13 -3.42 -9.72
CA ASN A 129 -1.59 -3.80 -11.05
C ASN A 129 -2.77 -2.92 -11.52
N ARG A 130 -3.72 -2.63 -10.63
CA ARG A 130 -4.85 -1.74 -10.91
C ARG A 130 -4.42 -0.30 -11.18
N ILE A 131 -3.46 0.23 -10.43
CA ILE A 131 -2.88 1.56 -10.68
C ILE A 131 -2.25 1.60 -12.08
N VAL A 132 -1.51 0.56 -12.47
CA VAL A 132 -0.95 0.45 -13.83
C VAL A 132 -2.05 0.43 -14.91
N ASP A 133 -3.16 -0.26 -14.67
CA ASP A 133 -4.29 -0.27 -15.63
C ASP A 133 -4.91 1.12 -15.79
N MET A 134 -5.12 1.85 -14.70
CA MET A 134 -5.65 3.21 -14.75
C MET A 134 -4.72 4.15 -15.55
N TYR A 135 -3.41 4.06 -15.33
CA TYR A 135 -2.46 4.90 -16.08
C TYR A 135 -2.25 4.42 -17.52
N ARG A 136 -2.54 3.16 -17.83
CA ARG A 136 -2.63 2.68 -19.21
C ARG A 136 -3.81 3.31 -19.95
N GLU A 137 -4.97 3.45 -19.29
CA GLU A 137 -6.11 4.17 -19.88
C GLU A 137 -5.77 5.64 -20.10
N LEU A 138 -5.14 6.29 -19.11
CA LEU A 138 -4.62 7.64 -19.24
C LEU A 138 -3.66 7.76 -20.44
N TYR A 139 -2.68 6.85 -20.54
CA TYR A 139 -1.74 6.80 -21.66
C TYR A 139 -2.45 6.75 -23.02
N GLN A 140 -3.45 5.89 -23.16
CA GLN A 140 -4.22 5.78 -24.40
C GLN A 140 -4.97 7.07 -24.73
N GLN A 141 -5.46 7.79 -23.71
CA GLN A 141 -6.04 9.10 -23.89
C GLN A 141 -5.00 10.12 -24.38
N TYR A 142 -3.82 10.19 -23.76
CA TYR A 142 -2.72 11.04 -24.23
C TYR A 142 -2.33 10.74 -25.68
N LEU A 143 -2.27 9.47 -26.07
CA LEU A 143 -2.03 9.06 -27.45
C LEU A 143 -3.14 9.50 -28.42
N HIS A 144 -4.40 9.38 -28.00
CA HIS A 144 -5.55 9.78 -28.80
C HIS A 144 -5.57 11.29 -29.03
N ASP A 145 -5.38 12.06 -27.95
CA ASP A 145 -5.37 13.52 -27.94
C ASP A 145 -4.06 14.10 -28.50
N ARG A 146 -3.07 13.24 -28.80
CA ARG A 146 -1.71 13.61 -29.25
C ARG A 146 -1.03 14.58 -28.29
N LEU A 147 -1.29 14.37 -27.01
CA LEU A 147 -0.69 15.14 -25.94
C LEU A 147 0.70 14.59 -25.63
N TYR A 148 1.58 15.50 -25.27
CA TYR A 148 2.97 15.22 -25.00
C TYR A 148 3.33 15.71 -23.59
N ILE A 149 4.16 14.92 -22.90
CA ILE A 149 4.66 15.24 -21.56
C ILE A 149 6.19 15.14 -21.61
N VAL A 150 6.86 16.23 -21.25
CA VAL A 150 8.33 16.27 -21.11
C VAL A 150 8.72 15.50 -19.85
N PRO A 151 9.54 14.46 -19.92
CA PRO A 151 9.97 13.72 -18.73
C PRO A 151 10.74 14.61 -17.75
N THR A 152 10.50 14.45 -16.45
CA THR A 152 11.28 15.10 -15.39
C THR A 152 12.10 14.08 -14.59
N PRO A 153 13.33 14.45 -14.13
CA PRO A 153 14.14 13.57 -13.28
C PRO A 153 13.43 13.15 -12.00
N GLU A 154 12.65 14.05 -11.40
CA GLU A 154 11.97 13.86 -10.11
C GLU A 154 11.15 12.56 -10.03
N VAL A 155 10.45 12.19 -11.11
CA VAL A 155 9.62 10.98 -11.13
C VAL A 155 10.48 9.71 -11.02
N PHE A 156 11.61 9.69 -11.70
CA PHE A 156 12.56 8.57 -11.69
C PHE A 156 13.39 8.55 -10.41
N GLU A 157 13.87 9.70 -9.95
CA GLU A 157 14.56 9.85 -8.66
C GLU A 157 13.69 9.32 -7.52
N TYR A 158 12.41 9.69 -7.49
CA TYR A 158 11.49 9.17 -6.48
C TYR A 158 11.38 7.64 -6.53
N LEU A 159 11.25 7.04 -7.73
CA LEU A 159 11.20 5.57 -7.84
C LEU A 159 12.50 4.91 -7.39
N HIS A 160 13.65 5.42 -7.82
CA HIS A 160 14.95 4.86 -7.46
C HIS A 160 15.17 4.92 -5.95
N ASP A 161 14.85 6.06 -5.32
CA ASP A 161 14.99 6.27 -3.87
C ASP A 161 14.04 5.40 -3.05
N ARG A 162 12.84 5.10 -3.56
CA ARG A 162 11.75 4.48 -2.80
C ARG A 162 11.48 3.03 -3.12
N VAL A 163 11.85 2.57 -4.30
CA VAL A 163 11.57 1.22 -4.81
C VAL A 163 12.86 0.57 -5.33
N GLY A 164 13.69 1.35 -6.00
CA GLY A 164 14.90 0.91 -6.69
C GLY A 164 14.74 0.87 -8.20
N HIS A 165 15.84 0.52 -8.86
CA HIS A 165 15.95 0.51 -10.32
C HIS A 165 15.23 -0.68 -10.97
N HIS A 166 14.84 -0.51 -12.22
CA HIS A 166 14.24 -1.52 -13.11
C HIS A 166 12.94 -2.14 -12.60
N SER A 167 12.24 -1.41 -11.73
CA SER A 167 10.91 -1.80 -11.24
C SER A 167 9.90 -1.85 -12.40
N PRO A 168 8.79 -2.61 -12.27
CA PRO A 168 7.72 -2.58 -13.27
C PRO A 168 7.13 -1.18 -13.49
N ALA A 169 7.09 -0.34 -12.45
CA ALA A 169 6.67 1.06 -12.56
C ALA A 169 7.64 1.90 -13.39
N GLU A 170 8.95 1.74 -13.19
CA GLU A 170 9.97 2.43 -14.01
C GLU A 170 9.90 2.00 -15.48
N LYS A 171 9.82 0.67 -15.72
CA LYS A 171 9.64 0.12 -17.07
C LYS A 171 8.38 0.64 -17.74
N PHE A 172 7.30 0.83 -16.97
CA PHE A 172 6.07 1.42 -17.45
C PHE A 172 6.27 2.88 -17.85
N LEU A 173 6.94 3.70 -17.03
CA LEU A 173 7.21 5.10 -17.35
C LEU A 173 8.11 5.27 -18.57
N ILE A 174 9.16 4.46 -18.70
CA ILE A 174 10.05 4.47 -19.87
C ILE A 174 9.24 4.21 -21.14
N ASP A 175 8.38 3.19 -21.14
CA ASP A 175 7.52 2.88 -22.27
C ASP A 175 6.43 3.94 -22.48
N PHE A 176 5.94 4.58 -21.42
CA PHE A 176 4.94 5.65 -21.46
C PHE A 176 5.51 6.86 -22.19
N TYR A 177 6.66 7.38 -21.73
CA TYR A 177 7.32 8.51 -22.38
C TYR A 177 7.73 8.14 -23.81
N GLY A 178 8.48 7.05 -24.02
CA GLY A 178 8.92 6.66 -25.37
C GLY A 178 7.75 6.53 -26.34
N GLY A 179 6.62 6.04 -25.84
CA GLY A 179 5.37 5.98 -26.59
C GLY A 179 4.74 7.33 -26.92
N LEU A 180 4.78 8.33 -26.04
CA LEU A 180 4.28 9.69 -26.32
C LEU A 180 5.16 10.45 -27.31
N TYR A 181 6.47 10.21 -27.31
CA TYR A 181 7.41 10.83 -28.25
C TYR A 181 7.19 10.41 -29.72
N ARG A 182 6.40 9.37 -30.00
CA ARG A 182 6.15 8.86 -31.36
C ARG A 182 5.62 9.92 -32.34
N TYR A 183 5.04 11.00 -31.85
CA TYR A 183 4.51 12.11 -32.64
C TYR A 183 5.37 13.38 -32.58
N CYS A 184 6.46 13.35 -31.81
CA CYS A 184 7.36 14.49 -31.66
C CYS A 184 8.41 14.54 -32.78
N ASP A 185 8.95 15.73 -33.01
CA ASP A 185 10.08 15.94 -33.90
C ASP A 185 11.35 15.28 -33.31
N PRO A 186 12.27 14.74 -34.13
CA PRO A 186 13.51 14.15 -33.63
C PRO A 186 14.37 15.08 -32.77
N SER A 187 14.25 16.41 -32.91
CA SER A 187 14.93 17.37 -32.04
C SER A 187 14.43 17.34 -30.59
N ALA A 188 13.25 16.78 -30.32
CA ALA A 188 12.69 16.63 -28.96
C ALA A 188 13.52 15.71 -28.07
N VAL A 189 14.42 14.90 -28.63
CA VAL A 189 15.39 14.10 -27.86
C VAL A 189 16.25 14.97 -26.94
N LYS A 190 16.48 16.24 -27.30
CA LYS A 190 17.20 17.20 -26.43
C LYS A 190 16.51 17.44 -25.09
N GLU A 191 15.20 17.21 -25.02
CA GLU A 191 14.43 17.35 -23.78
C GLU A 191 14.70 16.19 -22.80
N LEU A 192 15.34 15.12 -23.25
CA LEU A 192 15.77 13.99 -22.42
C LEU A 192 17.14 14.21 -21.77
N LEU A 193 17.90 15.23 -22.18
CA LEU A 193 19.24 15.53 -21.65
C LEU A 193 19.31 15.70 -20.12
N PRO A 194 18.27 16.21 -19.42
CA PRO A 194 18.29 16.28 -17.96
C PRO A 194 18.20 14.92 -17.26
N LEU A 195 17.78 13.86 -17.96
CA LEU A 195 17.65 12.54 -17.38
C LEU A 195 18.99 11.80 -17.39
N PRO A 196 19.23 10.90 -16.42
CA PRO A 196 20.35 9.95 -16.50
C PRO A 196 20.30 9.10 -17.78
N ASP A 197 21.46 8.78 -18.35
CA ASP A 197 21.58 7.97 -19.58
C ASP A 197 20.84 6.63 -19.49
N GLU A 198 20.86 6.00 -18.30
CA GLU A 198 20.16 4.75 -18.00
C GLU A 198 18.62 4.84 -18.14
N ILE A 199 18.05 6.06 -18.13
CA ILE A 199 16.62 6.31 -18.38
C ILE A 199 16.40 6.89 -19.77
N ALA A 200 17.21 7.88 -20.16
CA ALA A 200 17.07 8.56 -21.45
C ALA A 200 17.22 7.59 -22.63
N GLN A 201 18.25 6.74 -22.60
CA GLN A 201 18.54 5.82 -23.70
C GLN A 201 17.41 4.80 -23.91
N PRO A 202 16.87 4.13 -22.88
CA PRO A 202 15.68 3.31 -23.05
C PRO A 202 14.46 4.07 -23.59
N ILE A 203 14.22 5.32 -23.18
CA ILE A 203 13.10 6.11 -23.73
C ILE A 203 13.28 6.30 -25.25
N ILE A 204 14.50 6.66 -25.69
CA ILE A 204 14.83 6.83 -27.12
C ILE A 204 14.61 5.52 -27.88
N GLU A 205 15.16 4.40 -27.38
CA GLU A 205 15.00 3.09 -28.02
C GLU A 205 13.53 2.67 -28.14
N ARG A 206 12.72 2.95 -27.11
CA ARG A 206 11.28 2.65 -27.13
C ARG A 206 10.53 3.56 -28.11
N TRP A 207 10.91 4.84 -28.19
CA TRP A 207 10.37 5.77 -29.17
C TRP A 207 10.68 5.30 -30.61
N GLU A 208 11.94 5.03 -30.93
CA GLU A 208 12.36 4.57 -32.26
C GLU A 208 11.65 3.27 -32.66
N SER A 209 11.58 2.31 -31.73
CA SER A 209 10.88 1.04 -31.95
C SER A 209 9.39 1.25 -32.25
N THR A 210 8.74 2.16 -31.52
CA THR A 210 7.31 2.47 -31.70
C THR A 210 7.06 3.29 -32.96
N ALA A 211 7.98 4.18 -33.34
CA ALA A 211 7.91 4.95 -34.58
C ALA A 211 8.05 4.04 -35.82
N GLN A 212 8.90 3.02 -35.76
CA GLN A 212 9.12 2.08 -36.86
C GLN A 212 8.02 1.02 -37.00
N LEU A 213 7.57 0.43 -35.89
CA LEU A 213 6.68 -0.73 -35.87
C LEU A 213 5.22 -0.38 -35.49
N GLY A 214 4.97 0.87 -35.14
CA GLY A 214 3.64 1.36 -34.75
C GLY A 214 3.09 0.71 -33.48
N ALA A 215 1.76 0.60 -33.42
CA ALA A 215 1.03 0.05 -32.27
C ALA A 215 1.41 -1.40 -31.91
N SER A 216 2.01 -2.15 -32.84
CA SER A 216 2.46 -3.52 -32.59
C SER A 216 3.67 -3.59 -31.63
N ALA A 217 4.49 -2.52 -31.60
CA ALA A 217 5.63 -2.38 -30.68
C ALA A 217 5.28 -1.64 -29.38
N ASP A 218 4.11 -1.02 -29.30
CA ASP A 218 3.62 -0.35 -28.10
C ASP A 218 3.19 -1.38 -27.06
N ARG A 219 4.06 -1.60 -26.08
CA ARG A 219 3.87 -2.62 -25.03
C ARG A 219 2.77 -2.20 -24.04
N ILE A 220 2.48 -0.90 -23.88
CA ILE A 220 1.41 -0.42 -22.99
C ILE A 220 0.06 -0.67 -23.63
N VAL A 221 -0.12 -0.32 -24.90
CA VAL A 221 -1.35 -0.63 -25.65
C VAL A 221 -1.63 -2.13 -25.63
N ARG A 222 -0.59 -2.94 -25.82
CA ARG A 222 -0.66 -4.41 -25.78
C ARG A 222 -0.81 -5.03 -24.40
N ASN A 223 -0.90 -4.23 -23.33
CA ASN A 223 -1.03 -4.70 -21.95
C ASN A 223 0.05 -5.71 -21.54
N SER A 224 1.32 -5.38 -21.81
CA SER A 224 2.42 -6.28 -21.51
C SER A 224 2.49 -6.64 -20.02
N LEU A 225 2.64 -7.93 -19.72
CA LEU A 225 2.81 -8.44 -18.36
C LEU A 225 4.06 -7.88 -17.65
N ARG A 226 5.00 -7.28 -18.39
CA ARG A 226 6.23 -6.69 -17.81
C ARG A 226 5.97 -5.53 -16.84
N PHE A 227 4.78 -4.92 -16.90
CA PHE A 227 4.37 -3.84 -16.00
C PHE A 227 3.56 -4.35 -14.81
N LYS A 228 3.25 -5.66 -14.79
CA LYS A 228 2.44 -6.30 -13.76
C LYS A 228 3.35 -7.01 -12.78
N MET A 229 2.93 -7.02 -11.53
CA MET A 229 3.53 -7.79 -10.45
C MET A 229 2.84 -9.16 -10.39
N ASP A 230 3.62 -10.24 -10.33
CA ASP A 230 3.13 -11.58 -9.98
C ASP A 230 3.26 -11.82 -8.46
N LYS A 231 2.42 -12.69 -7.89
CA LYS A 231 2.59 -13.23 -6.54
C LYS A 231 3.89 -14.01 -6.39
N SER A 232 4.42 -14.58 -7.48
CA SER A 232 5.73 -15.25 -7.48
C SER A 232 6.91 -14.28 -7.43
N ASP A 233 6.70 -13.01 -7.83
CA ASP A 233 7.66 -11.93 -7.62
C ASP A 233 7.65 -11.61 -6.13
N ARG A 234 8.27 -12.52 -5.36
CA ARG A 234 8.45 -12.38 -3.92
C ARG A 234 9.01 -10.99 -3.71
N ILE A 235 8.25 -10.16 -3.00
CA ILE A 235 8.57 -8.83 -2.50
C ILE A 235 10.06 -8.80 -2.18
N VAL A 236 10.86 -8.39 -3.16
CA VAL A 236 12.25 -8.08 -2.92
C VAL A 236 12.14 -6.86 -2.01
N ARG A 237 12.55 -7.00 -0.75
CA ARG A 237 12.28 -6.02 0.32
C ARG A 237 12.93 -4.65 0.10
N HIS A 238 13.42 -4.35 -1.09
CA HIS A 238 13.85 -3.02 -1.46
C HIS A 238 12.59 -2.16 -1.65
N GLY A 239 12.48 -1.08 -0.87
CA GLY A 239 11.37 -0.14 -0.98
C GLY A 239 10.16 -0.36 -0.06
N THR A 240 10.40 -0.85 1.16
CA THR A 240 9.35 -0.89 2.19
C THR A 240 9.02 0.50 2.73
N LEU A 241 7.76 0.72 3.09
CA LEU A 241 7.38 1.89 3.90
C LEU A 241 8.21 1.92 5.19
N ALA A 242 8.84 3.05 5.48
CA ALA A 242 9.61 3.25 6.70
C ALA A 242 8.61 3.47 7.83
N VAL A 243 8.42 2.48 8.71
CA VAL A 243 7.51 2.60 9.85
C VAL A 243 8.33 2.89 11.09
N VAL A 244 8.07 4.03 11.73
CA VAL A 244 8.68 4.42 13.00
C VAL A 244 7.62 4.29 14.09
N PRO A 245 7.83 3.48 15.15
CA PRO A 245 6.87 3.38 16.24
C PRO A 245 6.72 4.72 16.96
N PRO A 246 5.57 4.99 17.60
CA PRO A 246 5.39 6.19 18.41
C PRO A 246 6.45 6.22 19.51
N THR A 247 7.12 7.35 19.69
CA THR A 247 8.01 7.55 20.83
C THR A 247 7.15 7.45 22.08
N GLU A 248 7.38 6.42 22.90
CA GLU A 248 6.78 6.36 24.23
C GLU A 248 7.23 7.62 24.96
N SER A 249 6.29 8.56 25.14
CA SER A 249 6.44 9.64 26.09
C SER A 249 6.66 8.97 27.43
N ARG A 250 7.92 8.78 27.85
CA ARG A 250 8.25 8.43 29.23
C ARG A 250 7.58 9.50 30.05
N SER A 251 6.43 9.16 30.63
CA SER A 251 5.80 9.93 31.66
C SER A 251 6.90 10.19 32.67
N ALA A 252 7.35 11.44 32.76
CA ALA A 252 8.29 11.85 33.78
C ALA A 252 7.60 11.53 35.10
N SER A 253 7.91 10.36 35.66
CA SER A 253 7.55 10.06 37.02
C SER A 253 8.23 11.15 37.83
N PRO A 254 7.48 11.98 38.60
CA PRO A 254 8.11 12.98 39.43
C PRO A 254 9.11 12.24 40.31
N ALA A 255 10.38 12.65 40.25
CA ALA A 255 11.42 12.15 41.10
C ALA A 255 10.97 12.38 42.55
N ILE A 256 10.54 11.31 43.23
CA ILE A 256 10.40 11.31 44.67
C ILE A 256 11.82 11.51 45.20
N GLN A 257 12.09 12.72 45.67
CA GLN A 257 13.31 13.03 46.41
C GLN A 257 13.43 12.05 47.58
N PRO A 258 14.57 11.38 47.79
CA PRO A 258 14.77 10.62 49.00
C PRO A 258 15.00 11.59 50.16
N ALA A 259 14.01 11.69 51.04
CA ALA A 259 14.20 12.27 52.36
C ALA A 259 15.12 11.34 53.17
N GLU A 260 16.29 11.86 53.52
CA GLU A 260 17.14 11.28 54.55
C GLU A 260 16.38 11.24 55.88
N SER A 261 16.15 10.05 56.45
CA SER A 261 16.08 9.91 57.91
C SER A 261 16.36 8.48 58.38
N VAL A 262 17.45 8.39 59.14
CA VAL A 262 17.57 7.72 60.44
C VAL A 262 17.25 6.22 60.55
N GLN A 263 18.34 5.48 60.77
CA GLN A 263 18.50 4.20 61.46
C GLN A 263 17.32 3.71 62.32
N SER A 264 16.91 2.45 62.11
CA SER A 264 16.61 1.54 63.21
C SER A 264 16.80 0.07 62.86
N LYS A 265 17.38 -0.64 63.83
CA LYS A 265 17.77 -2.06 63.84
C LYS A 265 16.58 -3.00 64.11
N ARG A 266 16.81 -4.29 63.78
CA ARG A 266 16.06 -5.52 64.16
C ARG A 266 14.73 -5.71 63.43
N THR A 267 14.27 -6.89 63.01
CA THR A 267 14.63 -8.30 63.30
C THR A 267 14.09 -9.20 62.18
N ARG A 268 14.68 -10.39 62.03
CA ARG A 268 14.23 -11.56 61.24
C ARG A 268 12.73 -11.85 61.36
N THR A 269 12.10 -12.21 60.24
CA THR A 269 11.17 -13.37 60.18
C THR A 269 11.07 -13.94 58.76
N MET A 270 11.01 -15.28 58.70
CA MET A 270 10.84 -16.17 57.55
C MET A 270 9.42 -16.11 56.95
N SER A 271 9.21 -16.88 55.86
CA SER A 271 7.97 -17.18 55.09
C SER A 271 7.65 -16.16 54.00
N GLU A 272 7.24 -16.49 52.76
CA GLU A 272 6.94 -17.73 52.03
C GLU A 272 6.89 -17.37 50.53
N PRO A 273 6.98 -18.34 49.58
CA PRO A 273 6.89 -18.05 48.15
C PRO A 273 5.44 -18.16 47.65
N ILE A 274 4.92 -17.11 47.01
CA ILE A 274 3.66 -17.18 46.26
C ILE A 274 3.96 -17.08 44.76
N LEU A 275 3.50 -18.12 44.07
CA LEU A 275 3.65 -18.43 42.66
C LEU A 275 3.12 -17.32 41.75
N THR A 276 4.03 -16.76 40.95
CA THR A 276 3.72 -16.09 39.68
C THR A 276 3.51 -17.13 38.58
N SER A 277 2.65 -16.76 37.63
CA SER A 277 2.74 -17.14 36.21
C SER A 277 2.39 -18.58 35.81
N LEU A 278 1.15 -18.79 35.34
CA LEU A 278 0.85 -19.72 34.24
C LEU A 278 -0.18 -19.15 33.28
N LEU A 279 0.25 -18.17 32.48
CA LEU A 279 -0.28 -17.90 31.14
C LEU A 279 0.92 -17.91 30.18
N SER A 280 0.96 -18.91 29.30
CA SER A 280 1.59 -18.93 27.97
C SER A 280 2.20 -20.29 27.66
N LYS A 281 1.67 -20.92 26.60
CA LYS A 281 2.40 -21.70 25.58
C LYS A 281 1.39 -22.29 24.60
N SER A 282 1.17 -21.59 23.49
CA SER A 282 0.71 -22.19 22.25
C SER A 282 1.94 -22.53 21.40
N PRO A 283 2.29 -23.81 21.21
CA PRO A 283 3.23 -24.20 20.17
C PRO A 283 2.45 -24.65 18.93
N SER A 284 2.59 -23.89 17.85
CA SER A 284 2.21 -24.24 16.49
C SER A 284 3.08 -25.39 15.95
N SER A 285 2.87 -26.60 16.48
CA SER A 285 3.45 -27.82 15.93
C SER A 285 2.41 -28.49 15.02
N ARG A 286 2.64 -28.44 13.71
CA ARG A 286 1.85 -29.20 12.72
C ARG A 286 1.95 -30.73 12.90
N LYS A 287 2.81 -31.22 13.79
CA LYS A 287 3.13 -32.64 13.95
C LYS A 287 2.05 -33.46 14.67
N ASN A 288 1.09 -32.84 15.35
CA ASN A 288 0.09 -33.55 16.17
C ASN A 288 -1.37 -33.34 15.72
N ARG A 289 -1.64 -33.07 14.43
CA ARG A 289 -3.03 -32.91 13.95
C ARG A 289 -3.61 -34.24 13.45
N VAL A 290 -4.87 -34.49 13.77
CA VAL A 290 -5.64 -35.67 13.35
C VAL A 290 -6.46 -35.31 12.12
N ARG A 291 -6.51 -36.22 11.14
CA ARG A 291 -7.39 -36.07 9.97
C ARG A 291 -8.77 -36.59 10.31
N ILE A 292 -9.79 -35.77 10.10
CA ILE A 292 -11.19 -36.17 10.23
C ILE A 292 -11.92 -35.90 8.92
N SER A 293 -12.94 -36.70 8.62
CA SER A 293 -13.90 -36.41 7.55
C SER A 293 -15.21 -35.94 8.17
N VAL A 294 -15.75 -34.85 7.64
CA VAL A 294 -17.05 -34.32 8.05
C VAL A 294 -18.04 -34.49 6.89
N PRO A 295 -19.11 -35.28 7.04
CA PRO A 295 -20.10 -35.47 5.99
C PRO A 295 -20.69 -34.12 5.52
N GLY A 296 -20.69 -33.89 4.20
CA GLY A 296 -21.27 -32.69 3.60
C GLY A 296 -20.39 -31.43 3.62
N ILE A 297 -19.15 -31.51 4.11
CA ILE A 297 -18.20 -30.38 4.09
C ILE A 297 -17.00 -30.76 3.21
N GLU A 298 -16.77 -29.97 2.17
CA GLU A 298 -15.56 -30.06 1.34
C GLU A 298 -14.65 -28.87 1.65
N SER A 299 -13.35 -29.14 1.80
CA SER A 299 -12.34 -28.08 1.93
C SER A 299 -12.31 -27.22 0.67
N VAL A 300 -11.77 -26.00 0.77
CA VAL A 300 -11.62 -25.06 -0.37
C VAL A 300 -10.85 -25.67 -1.55
N ASN A 301 -10.04 -26.70 -1.29
CA ASN A 301 -9.30 -27.44 -2.32
C ASN A 301 -10.03 -28.71 -2.81
N GLY A 302 -11.32 -28.91 -2.49
CA GLY A 302 -12.10 -30.09 -2.85
C GLY A 302 -11.78 -31.36 -2.07
N GLN A 303 -10.92 -31.28 -1.03
CA GLN A 303 -10.58 -32.43 -0.18
C GLN A 303 -11.59 -32.57 0.97
N ARG A 304 -12.08 -33.79 1.20
CA ARG A 304 -13.04 -34.12 2.29
C ARG A 304 -12.40 -34.28 3.67
N GLU A 305 -11.08 -34.14 3.75
CA GLU A 305 -10.31 -34.32 4.98
C GLU A 305 -9.89 -32.97 5.56
N VAL A 306 -10.12 -32.78 6.86
CA VAL A 306 -9.71 -31.58 7.59
C VAL A 306 -8.76 -31.98 8.73
N LEU A 307 -7.66 -31.24 8.88
CA LEU A 307 -6.69 -31.43 9.96
C LEU A 307 -7.12 -30.65 11.20
N VAL A 308 -7.46 -31.37 12.27
CA VAL A 308 -7.95 -30.81 13.52
C VAL A 308 -7.02 -31.19 14.68
N GLU A 309 -6.94 -30.34 15.70
CA GLU A 309 -6.22 -30.68 16.92
C GLU A 309 -6.91 -31.82 17.68
N PRO A 310 -6.16 -32.79 18.26
CA PRO A 310 -6.72 -33.96 18.93
C PRO A 310 -7.73 -33.60 20.03
N THR A 311 -7.51 -32.48 20.70
CA THR A 311 -8.37 -31.95 21.78
C THR A 311 -9.77 -31.55 21.30
N LEU A 312 -9.94 -31.25 20.01
CA LEU A 312 -11.21 -30.81 19.41
C LEU A 312 -11.99 -31.95 18.76
N VAL A 313 -11.36 -33.09 18.49
CA VAL A 313 -11.98 -34.25 17.82
C VAL A 313 -13.25 -34.74 18.56
N PRO A 314 -13.27 -34.94 19.89
CA PRO A 314 -14.47 -35.43 20.57
C PRO A 314 -15.67 -34.49 20.47
N LYS A 315 -15.43 -33.18 20.38
CA LYS A 315 -16.49 -32.17 20.22
C LYS A 315 -17.07 -32.23 18.81
N LEU A 316 -16.22 -32.33 17.79
CA LEU A 316 -16.65 -32.41 16.40
C LEU A 316 -17.38 -33.71 16.06
N MET A 317 -16.89 -34.85 16.57
CA MET A 317 -17.59 -36.13 16.37
C MET A 317 -19.03 -36.09 16.92
N LYS A 318 -19.24 -35.41 18.05
CA LYS A 318 -20.58 -35.24 18.65
C LYS A 318 -21.47 -34.26 17.89
N SER A 319 -20.91 -33.17 17.36
CA SER A 319 -21.71 -32.09 16.76
C SER A 319 -21.98 -32.27 15.27
N THR A 320 -21.08 -32.89 14.52
CA THR A 320 -21.16 -32.97 13.06
C THR A 320 -21.15 -34.39 12.50
N GLY A 321 -21.16 -35.42 13.36
CA GLY A 321 -21.05 -36.82 12.93
C GLY A 321 -19.72 -37.12 12.23
N ALA A 322 -18.66 -36.38 12.57
CA ALA A 322 -17.34 -36.56 11.98
C ALA A 322 -16.76 -37.93 12.33
N GLU A 323 -16.04 -38.54 11.38
CA GLU A 323 -15.33 -39.80 11.59
C GLU A 323 -13.81 -39.57 11.63
N SER A 324 -13.15 -40.17 12.62
CA SER A 324 -11.69 -40.13 12.75
C SER A 324 -11.06 -41.15 11.82
N ILE A 325 -10.17 -40.70 10.94
CA ILE A 325 -9.46 -41.58 10.01
C ILE A 325 -8.16 -42.02 10.71
N LYS A 326 -8.05 -43.31 11.03
CA LYS A 326 -6.77 -43.87 11.48
C LYS A 326 -5.77 -43.83 10.31
N PRO A 327 -4.52 -43.38 10.54
CA PRO A 327 -3.49 -43.54 9.53
C PRO A 327 -3.26 -45.04 9.24
N PRO A 328 -2.87 -45.40 8.00
CA PRO A 328 -2.53 -46.77 7.64
C PRO A 328 -1.36 -47.33 8.47
#